data_AF-A0A4V2WRU7-F1
#
_entry.id   AF-A0A4V2WRU7-F1
#
_cell.length_a   1.000
_cell.length_b   1.000
_cell.length_c   1.000
_cell.angle_alpha   90.00
_cell.angle_beta   90.00
_cell.angle_gamma   90.00
#
_symmetry.space_group_name_H-M   'P 1'
#
loop_
_entity.id
_entity.type
_entity.pdbx_description
1 polymer ?
#
loop_
_entity_poly.entity_id
_entity_poly.type
_entity_poly.pdbx_seq_one_letter_code
_entity_poly.pdbx_strand_id
1 'polypeptide(L)' 'MSKEDNGTSWTLFIVPFIVAYIGSRLIFHFSEFDYNLFAEPLSATKLFIDVSVFGGLFFATYIAARKLHQSCEREDG' A
#
# COMPACT_ATOMS: atom_id res chain seq x y z
N MET A 1 18.00 18.51 23.81
CA MET A 1 17.92 17.31 22.94
C MET A 1 16.54 16.69 23.17
N SER A 2 15.51 17.18 22.48
CA SER A 2 14.14 16.68 22.68
C SER A 2 13.92 15.43 21.83
N LYS A 3 13.30 14.41 22.43
CA LYS A 3 12.99 13.10 21.83
C LYS A 3 12.38 13.28 20.45
N GLU A 4 13.01 12.68 19.44
CA GLU A 4 12.41 12.49 18.13
C GLU A 4 11.11 11.71 18.28
N ASP A 5 9.99 12.35 17.96
CA ASP A 5 8.75 11.70 17.57
C ASP A 5 9.00 10.98 16.23
N ASN A 6 9.54 9.77 16.33
CA ASN A 6 9.91 8.93 15.19
C ASN A 6 8.95 7.73 14.99
N GLY A 7 7.94 7.59 15.85
CA GLY A 7 6.96 6.49 15.77
C GLY A 7 5.82 6.73 14.79
N THR A 8 5.46 7.99 14.55
CA THR A 8 4.21 8.33 13.84
C THR A 8 4.37 8.34 12.31
N SER A 9 5.57 8.66 11.81
CA SER A 9 5.84 8.78 10.38
C SER A 9 5.90 7.44 9.66
N TRP A 10 6.54 6.43 10.24
CA TRP A 10 6.71 5.13 9.56
C TRP A 10 5.39 4.37 9.40
N THR A 11 4.49 4.48 10.37
CA THR A 11 3.19 3.81 10.37
C THR A 11 2.30 4.30 9.22
N LEU A 12 2.42 5.58 8.85
CA LEU A 12 1.75 6.18 7.67
C LEU A 12 2.21 5.58 6.34
N PHE A 13 3.34 4.87 6.28
CA PHE A 13 3.83 4.20 5.08
C PHE A 13 3.75 2.68 5.18
N ILE A 14 4.04 2.11 6.35
CA ILE A 14 4.00 0.66 6.60
C ILE A 14 2.57 0.13 6.48
N VAL A 15 1.58 0.81 7.05
CA VAL A 15 0.18 0.33 7.00
C VAL A 15 -0.34 0.32 5.56
N PRO A 16 -0.21 1.41 4.77
CA PRO A 16 -0.57 1.38 3.35
C PRO A 16 0.19 0.35 2.55
N PHE A 17 1.48 0.12 2.85
CA PHE A 17 2.28 -0.90 2.17
C PHE A 17 1.74 -2.32 2.42
N ILE A 18 1.48 -2.68 3.68
CA ILE A 18 0.93 -4.00 4.03
C ILE A 18 -0.44 -4.21 3.39
N VAL A 19 -1.32 -3.20 3.48
CA VAL A 19 -2.66 -3.25 2.88
C VAL A 19 -2.56 -3.40 1.36
N ALA A 20 -1.70 -2.64 0.70
CA ALA A 20 -1.50 -2.74 -0.74
C ALA A 20 -0.95 -4.10 -1.16
N TYR A 21 0.01 -4.65 -0.41
CA TYR A 21 0.60 -5.96 -0.68
C TYR A 21 -0.40 -7.10 -0.52
N ILE A 22 -1.16 -7.12 0.58
CA ILE A 22 -2.18 -8.15 0.81
C ILE A 22 -3.33 -7.97 -0.18
N GLY A 23 -3.76 -6.73 -0.38
CA GLY A 23 -4.87 -6.38 -1.28
C GLY A 23 -4.58 -6.74 -2.74
N SER A 24 -3.39 -6.45 -3.26
CA SER A 24 -3.03 -6.82 -4.63
C SER A 24 -3.00 -8.34 -4.79
N ARG A 25 -2.43 -9.07 -3.83
CA ARG A 25 -2.38 -10.53 -3.84
C ARG A 25 -3.77 -11.17 -3.79
N LEU A 26 -4.69 -10.60 -3.01
CA LEU A 26 -6.10 -11.04 -2.99
C LEU A 26 -6.79 -10.77 -4.32
N ILE A 27 -6.64 -9.56 -4.88
CA ILE A 27 -7.22 -9.21 -6.19
C ILE A 27 -6.75 -10.19 -7.26
N PHE A 28 -5.45 -10.48 -7.33
CA PHE A 28 -4.90 -11.41 -8.31
C PHE A 28 -5.33 -12.86 -8.09
N HIS A 29 -5.53 -13.26 -6.84
CA HIS A 29 -6.08 -14.58 -6.53
C HIS A 29 -7.51 -14.74 -7.07
N PHE A 30 -8.36 -13.72 -6.91
CA PHE A 30 -9.74 -13.77 -7.40
C PHE A 30 -9.90 -13.49 -8.89
N SER A 31 -8.92 -12.84 -9.53
CA SER A 31 -8.96 -12.49 -10.95
C SER A 31 -8.28 -13.51 -11.86
N GLU A 32 -7.92 -14.70 -11.35
CA GLU A 32 -7.12 -15.72 -12.06
C GLU A 32 -5.86 -15.15 -12.73
N PHE A 33 -5.28 -14.08 -12.15
CA PHE A 33 -4.11 -13.43 -12.73
C PHE A 33 -2.86 -14.22 -12.35
N ASP A 34 -2.56 -15.26 -13.14
CA ASP A 34 -1.37 -16.07 -12.96
C ASP A 34 -0.14 -15.27 -13.43
N TYR A 35 0.58 -14.73 -12.45
CA TYR A 35 1.83 -14.02 -12.65
C TYR A 35 2.95 -14.72 -11.92
N ASN A 36 3.83 -15.33 -12.70
CA ASN A 36 4.98 -16.06 -12.20
C ASN A 36 6.24 -15.37 -12.70
N LEU A 37 6.79 -14.47 -11.87
CA LEU A 37 7.92 -13.56 -12.16
C LEU A 37 9.16 -14.27 -12.75
N PHE A 38 9.32 -15.55 -12.48
CA PHE A 38 10.46 -16.36 -12.91
C PHE A 38 10.12 -17.42 -13.95
N ALA A 39 8.84 -17.69 -14.21
CA ALA A 39 8.41 -18.73 -15.15
C ALA A 39 7.92 -18.15 -16.48
N GLU A 40 7.47 -16.90 -16.51
CA GLU A 40 7.18 -16.20 -17.77
C GLU A 40 8.25 -15.16 -18.10
N PRO A 41 8.61 -14.97 -19.39
CA PRO A 41 9.44 -13.85 -19.81
C PRO A 41 8.79 -12.56 -19.32
N LEU A 42 9.58 -11.66 -18.72
CA LEU A 42 9.12 -10.41 -18.11
C LEU A 42 8.13 -9.67 -19.03
N SER A 43 6.85 -9.96 -18.84
CA SER A 43 5.78 -9.40 -19.66
C SER A 43 5.55 -8.00 -19.14
N ALA A 44 5.98 -7.00 -19.91
CA ALA A 44 5.83 -5.59 -19.57
C ALA A 44 4.37 -5.26 -19.20
N THR A 45 3.40 -5.89 -19.87
CA THR A 45 1.98 -5.75 -19.56
C THR A 45 1.64 -6.29 -18.17
N LYS A 46 2.10 -7.49 -17.81
CA LYS A 46 1.79 -8.07 -16.50
C LYS A 46 2.46 -7.30 -15.36
N LEU A 47 3.69 -6.84 -15.58
CA LEU A 47 4.45 -6.01 -14.63
C LEU A 47 3.77 -4.64 -14.44
N PHE A 48 3.26 -4.05 -15.54
CA PHE A 48 2.50 -2.80 -15.49
C PHE A 48 1.20 -2.94 -14.69
N ILE A 49 0.46 -4.04 -14.88
CA ILE A 49 -0.76 -4.32 -14.13
C ILE A 49 -0.43 -4.48 -12.63
N ASP A 50 0.61 -5.25 -12.30
CA ASP A 50 1.05 -5.47 -10.90
C ASP A 50 1.36 -4.14 -10.20
N VAL A 51 2.23 -3.33 -10.80
CA VAL A 51 2.63 -2.03 -10.26
C VAL A 51 1.44 -1.07 -10.17
N SER A 52 0.54 -1.09 -11.15
CA SER A 52 -0.65 -0.22 -11.15
C SER A 52 -1.62 -0.58 -10.03
N VAL A 53 -1.91 -1.86 -9.82
CA VAL A 53 -2.81 -2.31 -8.75
C VAL A 53 -2.19 -2.03 -7.38
N PHE A 54 -0.92 -2.38 -7.21
CA PHE A 54 -0.21 -2.11 -5.96
C PHE A 54 -0.15 -0.60 -5.66
N GLY A 55 0.27 0.21 -6.64
CA GLY A 55 0.37 1.66 -6.49
C GLY A 55 -0.98 2.32 -6.20
N GLY A 56 -2.05 1.88 -6.87
CA GLY A 56 -3.41 2.35 -6.63
C GLY A 56 -3.89 2.08 -5.21
N LEU A 57 -3.73 0.85 -4.72
CA LEU A 57 -4.10 0.47 -3.35
C LEU A 57 -3.26 1.20 -2.30
N PHE A 58 -1.96 1.34 -2.55
CA PHE A 58 -1.06 2.06 -1.66
C PHE A 58 -1.47 3.53 -1.52
N PHE A 59 -1.69 4.21 -2.65
CA PHE A 59 -2.07 5.62 -2.65
C PHE A 59 -3.42 5.86 -1.99
N ALA A 60 -4.42 5.02 -2.29
CA ALA A 60 -5.73 5.10 -1.67
C ALA A 60 -5.65 4.92 -0.14
N THR A 61 -4.90 3.91 0.31
CA THR A 61 -4.74 3.63 1.74
C THR A 61 -3.91 4.70 2.44
N TYR A 62 -2.90 5.26 1.77
CA TYR A 62 -2.10 6.38 2.29
C TYR A 62 -2.95 7.62 2.53
N ILE A 63 -3.83 7.98 1.57
CA ILE A 63 -4.77 9.09 1.75
C ILE A 63 -5.72 8.81 2.92
N ALA A 64 -6.26 7.60 3.01
CA ALA A 64 -7.16 7.22 4.09
C ALA A 64 -6.46 7.29 5.46
N ALA A 65 -5.26 6.73 5.58
CA ALA A 65 -4.46 6.76 6.80
C ALA A 65 -4.11 8.19 7.23
N ARG A 66 -3.72 9.05 6.28
CA ARG A 66 -3.45 10.47 6.56
C ARG A 66 -4.71 11.18 7.05
N LYS A 67 -5.87 10.95 6.42
CA LYS A 67 -7.14 11.56 6.85
C LYS A 67 -7.53 11.11 8.26
N LEU A 68 -7.39 9.82 8.56
CA LEU A 68 -7.67 9.28 9.90
C LEU A 68 -6.75 9.89 10.95
N HIS A 69 -5.46 10.00 10.66
CA HIS A 69 -4.49 10.65 11.55
C HIS A 69 -4.89 12.10 11.86
N GLN A 70 -5.23 12.87 10.83
CA GLN A 70 -5.68 14.26 10.99
C GLN A 70 -7.01 14.40 11.73
N SER A 71 -7.89 13.41 11.65
CA SER A 71 -9.14 13.42 12.43
C SER A 71 -8.87 13.14 13.91
N CYS A 72 -7.97 12.20 14.22
CA CYS A 72 -7.60 11.89 15.61
C CYS A 72 -6.99 13.12 16.31
N GLU A 73 -6.05 13.81 15.64
CA GLU A 73 -5.46 15.05 16.19
C GLU A 73 -6.47 16.19 16.38
N ARG A 74 -7.62 16.14 15.70
CA ARG A 74 -8.67 17.16 15.81
C ARG A 74 -9.69 16.89 16.92
N GLU A 75 -9.80 15.65 17.40
CA GLU A 75 -10.69 15.27 18.51
C GLU A 75 -10.00 15.43 19.88
N ASP A 76 -8.68 15.40 19.92
CA ASP A 76 -7.88 15.49 21.16
C ASP A 76 -7.51 16.96 21.56
N GLY A 77 -7.97 17.96 20.79
CA GLY A 77 -7.63 19.39 20.95
C GLY A 77 -8.76 20.28 21.47
#